data_AF-A0A2T9YEH9-F1
#
_entry.id   AF-A0A2T9YEH9-F1
#
_cell.length_a   1.000
_cell.length_b   1.000
_cell.length_c   1.000
_cell.angle_alpha   90.00
_cell.angle_beta   90.00
_cell.angle_gamma   90.00
#
_symmetry.space_group_name_H-M   'P 1'
#
loop_
_entity.id
_entity.type
_entity.pdbx_description
1 polymer ?
#
loop_
_entity_poly.entity_id
_entity_poly.type
_entity_poly.pdbx_seq_one_letter_code
_entity_poly.pdbx_strand_id
1 'polypeptide(L)'
;MDDKPTYEVEKYKDLNSDFQKNPDHFLNKLYSIYLFDPKITDDSDSSTDLSFSSNSQMILSSRNDLAVILLSETHTLISDIKSGQDKIKSLTFPEELLSNNVSGKRKRNALKLNYNSKISTIVMESGITYDILAGVTGFLLEINKSLMENPNEKLIDKNGYFVIMKVWINRGSDDYDFSKPYYKAVCFDENKNL
;
A
#
# COMPACT_ATOMS: atom_id res chain seq x y z
N MET A 1 -25.85 -16.54 30.29
CA MET A 1 -24.72 -15.69 30.72
C MET A 1 -23.68 -15.86 29.64
N ASP A 2 -23.49 -14.84 28.81
CA ASP A 2 -22.55 -14.90 27.69
C ASP A 2 -21.13 -14.69 28.23
N ASP A 3 -20.31 -15.73 28.12
CA ASP A 3 -18.91 -15.73 28.50
C ASP A 3 -18.15 -14.86 27.50
N LYS A 4 -17.82 -13.61 27.89
CA LYS A 4 -17.04 -12.72 27.03
C LYS A 4 -15.60 -13.23 26.99
N PRO A 5 -15.01 -13.43 25.80
CA PRO A 5 -13.61 -13.79 25.71
C PRO A 5 -12.77 -12.71 26.40
N THR A 6 -12.04 -13.13 27.43
CA THR A 6 -11.09 -12.25 28.13
C THR A 6 -9.78 -12.33 27.39
N TYR A 7 -9.37 -11.22 26.78
CA TYR A 7 -8.10 -11.14 26.06
C TYR A 7 -7.02 -10.71 27.04
N GLU A 8 -6.00 -11.55 27.24
CA GLU A 8 -4.82 -11.20 28.02
C GLU A 8 -3.90 -10.27 27.20
N VAL A 9 -4.22 -8.98 27.21
CA VAL A 9 -3.48 -7.93 26.48
C VAL A 9 -2.00 -7.90 26.88
N GLU A 10 -1.66 -8.31 28.10
CA GLU A 10 -0.28 -8.32 28.60
C GLU A 10 0.63 -9.28 27.84
N LYS A 11 0.09 -10.41 27.35
CA LYS A 11 0.85 -11.39 26.54
C LYS A 11 1.37 -10.80 25.22
N TYR A 12 0.79 -9.71 24.76
CA TYR A 12 1.17 -9.04 23.51
C TYR A 12 2.12 -7.86 23.73
N LYS A 13 2.47 -7.51 24.98
CA LYS A 13 3.42 -6.42 25.27
C LYS A 13 4.81 -6.74 24.72
N ASP A 14 5.27 -7.98 24.87
CA ASP A 14 6.60 -8.40 24.39
C ASP A 14 6.65 -8.42 22.86
N LEU A 15 5.59 -8.93 22.22
CA LEU A 15 5.40 -8.88 20.77
C LEU A 15 5.44 -7.45 20.21
N ASN A 16 4.85 -6.50 20.93
CA ASN A 16 4.92 -5.09 20.54
C ASN A 16 6.34 -4.53 20.68
N SER A 17 7.07 -4.93 21.72
CA SER A 17 8.46 -4.51 21.92
C SER A 17 9.41 -5.07 20.85
N ASP A 18 9.19 -6.31 20.42
CA ASP A 18 9.99 -6.94 19.37
C ASP A 18 9.63 -6.38 17.98
N PHE A 19 8.35 -6.10 17.74
CA PHE A 19 7.90 -5.36 16.54
C PHE A 19 8.55 -3.98 16.46
N GLN A 20 8.63 -3.25 17.57
CA GLN A 20 9.31 -1.96 17.61
C GLN A 20 10.82 -2.06 17.32
N LYS A 21 11.47 -3.16 17.70
CA LYS A 21 12.92 -3.36 17.49
C LYS A 21 13.27 -3.77 16.06
N ASN A 22 12.49 -4.64 15.44
CA ASN A 22 12.70 -5.07 14.05
C ASN A 22 11.35 -5.19 13.31
N PRO A 23 10.75 -4.07 12.89
CA PRO A 23 9.45 -4.08 12.22
C PRO A 23 9.50 -4.82 10.88
N ASP A 24 10.64 -4.78 10.19
CA ASP A 24 10.80 -5.31 8.85
C ASP A 24 10.79 -6.85 8.85
N HIS A 25 11.35 -7.48 9.88
CA HIS A 25 11.22 -8.92 10.13
C HIS A 25 9.74 -9.37 10.22
N PHE A 26 8.90 -8.61 10.93
CA PHE A 26 7.48 -8.94 11.07
C PHE A 26 6.69 -8.65 9.80
N LEU A 27 7.00 -7.56 9.10
CA LEU A 27 6.36 -7.23 7.82
C LEU A 27 6.61 -8.32 6.79
N ASN A 28 7.85 -8.79 6.64
CA ASN A 28 8.21 -9.87 5.72
C ASN A 28 7.58 -11.23 6.10
N LYS A 29 7.30 -11.45 7.39
CA LYS A 29 6.64 -12.66 7.86
C LYS A 29 5.12 -12.65 7.61
N LEU A 30 4.49 -11.48 7.73
CA LEU A 30 3.04 -11.33 7.68
C LEU A 30 2.51 -10.98 6.29
N TYR A 31 3.33 -10.30 5.48
CA TYR A 31 2.94 -9.77 4.18
C TYR A 31 3.86 -10.28 3.07
N SER A 32 3.25 -10.59 1.93
CA SER A 32 3.94 -10.61 0.65
C SER A 32 4.03 -9.18 0.13
N ILE A 33 5.23 -8.74 -0.26
CA ILE A 33 5.47 -7.40 -0.78
C ILE A 33 5.49 -7.45 -2.31
N TYR A 34 4.67 -6.60 -2.92
CA TYR A 34 4.64 -6.41 -4.36
C TYR A 34 4.94 -4.95 -4.68
N LEU A 35 5.59 -4.75 -5.82
CA LEU A 35 5.81 -3.43 -6.37
C LEU A 35 5.04 -3.30 -7.67
N PHE A 36 4.39 -2.16 -7.84
CA PHE A 36 3.51 -1.84 -8.97
C PHE A 36 3.97 -0.54 -9.60
N ASP A 37 4.27 -0.58 -10.89
CA ASP A 37 4.50 0.63 -11.68
C ASP A 37 3.36 0.82 -12.68
N PRO A 38 2.60 1.92 -12.58
CA PRO A 38 1.53 2.23 -13.52
C PRO A 38 2.00 2.54 -14.95
N LYS A 39 3.28 2.88 -15.18
CA LYS A 39 3.81 3.17 -16.53
C LYS A 39 4.16 1.91 -17.31
N ILE A 40 4.50 0.81 -16.65
CA ILE A 40 4.87 -0.46 -17.28
C ILE A 40 3.64 -1.18 -17.86
N THR A 41 2.42 -0.77 -17.53
CA THR A 41 1.19 -1.43 -18.00
C THR A 41 0.81 -1.14 -19.45
N ASP A 42 1.32 -0.06 -20.03
CA ASP A 42 0.90 0.40 -21.37
C ASP A 42 1.82 -0.08 -22.51
N ASP A 43 3.02 -0.58 -22.20
CA ASP A 43 3.97 -1.04 -23.23
C ASP A 43 3.87 -2.55 -23.45
N SER A 44 3.47 -2.92 -24.67
CA SER A 44 3.44 -4.27 -25.24
C SER A 44 4.82 -4.91 -25.43
N ASP A 45 5.88 -4.35 -24.85
CA ASP A 45 7.25 -4.83 -25.02
C ASP A 45 7.71 -5.61 -23.78
N SER A 46 7.75 -6.92 -23.98
CA SER A 46 8.34 -7.91 -23.08
C SER A 46 9.85 -7.72 -22.95
N SER A 47 10.28 -6.62 -22.33
CA SER A 47 11.64 -6.52 -21.82
C SER A 47 11.64 -7.03 -20.38
N THR A 48 12.33 -8.16 -20.18
CA THR A 48 12.51 -8.87 -18.91
C THR A 48 13.43 -8.15 -17.93
N ASP A 49 13.82 -6.92 -18.21
CA ASP A 49 14.62 -6.10 -17.31
C ASP A 49 13.69 -5.44 -16.30
N LEU A 50 13.35 -6.24 -15.28
CA LEU A 50 12.64 -5.89 -14.05
C LEU A 50 13.44 -4.88 -13.21
N SER A 51 13.80 -3.76 -13.81
CA SER A 51 14.44 -2.65 -13.11
C SER A 51 13.40 -2.00 -12.21
N PHE A 52 13.75 -1.88 -10.93
CA PHE A 52 12.99 -1.14 -9.95
C PHE A 52 12.77 0.28 -10.49
N SER A 53 11.55 0.60 -10.91
CA SER A 53 11.22 1.97 -11.29
C SER A 53 11.16 2.83 -10.04
N SER A 54 11.83 3.97 -10.08
CA SER A 54 11.83 4.94 -8.99
C SER A 54 10.44 5.53 -8.71
N ASN A 55 9.41 5.19 -9.49
CA ASN A 55 8.02 5.62 -9.23
C ASN A 55 7.11 4.46 -8.82
N SER A 56 7.68 3.34 -8.37
CA SER A 56 6.90 2.16 -8.01
C SER A 56 6.13 2.37 -6.71
N GLN A 57 4.84 2.03 -6.74
CA GLN A 57 4.02 1.85 -5.55
C GLN A 57 4.32 0.51 -4.89
N MET A 58 4.12 0.42 -3.58
CA MET A 58 4.28 -0.79 -2.82
C MET A 58 2.93 -1.29 -2.30
N ILE A 59 2.72 -2.60 -2.43
CA ILE A 59 1.51 -3.29 -2.02
C ILE A 59 1.90 -4.37 -1.02
N LEU A 60 1.44 -4.21 0.22
CA LEU A 60 1.61 -5.22 1.26
C LEU A 60 0.37 -6.12 1.27
N SER A 61 0.53 -7.34 0.76
CA SER A 61 -0.55 -8.32 0.65
C SER A 61 -0.45 -9.34 1.78
N SER A 62 -1.50 -9.44 2.58
CA SER A 62 -1.57 -10.40 3.69
C SER A 62 -2.38 -11.64 3.32
N ARG A 63 -2.24 -12.70 4.13
CA ARG A 63 -2.90 -14.00 3.89
C ARG A 63 -4.42 -13.99 4.02
N ASN A 64 -5.01 -12.94 4.58
CA ASN A 64 -6.47 -12.78 4.67
C ASN A 64 -7.02 -11.93 3.52
N ASP A 65 -6.22 -11.79 2.45
CA ASP A 65 -6.51 -11.04 1.23
C ASP A 65 -6.68 -9.53 1.48
N LEU A 66 -6.12 -8.99 2.56
CA LEU A 66 -6.00 -7.55 2.72
C LEU A 66 -4.74 -7.07 2.01
N ALA A 67 -4.88 -5.99 1.26
CA ALA A 67 -3.79 -5.25 0.64
C ALA A 67 -3.72 -3.85 1.24
N VAL A 68 -2.52 -3.42 1.60
CA VAL A 68 -2.21 -2.04 1.98
C VAL A 68 -1.43 -1.40 0.84
N ILE A 69 -1.92 -0.26 0.34
CA ILE A 69 -1.29 0.47 -0.76
C ILE A 69 -0.52 1.65 -0.21
N LEU A 70 0.78 1.72 -0.52
CA LEU A 70 1.68 2.80 -0.13
C LEU A 70 2.74 3.06 -1.20
N LEU A 71 3.67 3.96 -0.93
CA LEU A 71 4.84 4.19 -1.79
C LEU A 71 6.04 3.40 -1.30
N SER A 72 6.91 2.99 -2.23
CA SER A 72 8.22 2.44 -1.87
C SER A 72 9.08 3.51 -1.19
N GLU A 73 9.98 3.12 -0.27
CA GLU A 73 10.92 4.05 0.36
C GLU A 73 11.86 4.71 -0.66
N THR A 74 12.13 4.01 -1.75
CA THR A 74 12.95 4.43 -2.89
C THR A 74 12.14 5.18 -3.96
N HIS A 75 10.87 5.50 -3.69
CA HIS A 75 10.05 6.28 -4.61
C HIS A 75 10.61 7.72 -4.74
N THR A 76 10.70 8.27 -5.95
CA THR A 76 11.29 9.60 -6.24
C THR A 76 10.66 10.68 -5.38
N LEU A 77 9.32 10.78 -5.35
CA LEU A 77 8.62 11.70 -4.44
C LEU A 77 9.07 11.57 -2.98
N ILE A 78 9.27 10.35 -2.45
CA ILE A 78 9.70 10.15 -1.06
C ILE A 78 11.13 10.63 -0.87
N SER A 79 12.01 10.34 -1.83
CA SER A 79 13.40 10.82 -1.84
C SER A 79 13.49 12.34 -1.88
N ASP A 80 12.67 13.00 -2.70
CA ASP A 80 12.68 14.45 -2.87
C ASP A 80 12.21 15.16 -1.59
N ILE A 81 11.19 14.63 -0.91
CA ILE A 81 10.73 15.17 0.38
C ILE A 81 11.78 14.94 1.46
N LYS A 82 12.36 13.74 1.56
CA LYS A 82 13.39 13.40 2.57
C LYS A 82 14.64 14.27 2.42
N SER A 83 15.07 14.53 1.19
CA SER A 83 16.23 15.38 0.89
C SER A 83 15.94 16.88 0.95
N GLY A 84 14.67 17.26 1.07
CA GLY A 84 14.23 18.65 1.07
C GLY A 84 14.32 19.33 -0.31
N GLN A 85 14.45 18.56 -1.39
CA GLN A 85 14.48 19.06 -2.76
C GLN A 85 13.12 19.58 -3.22
N ASP A 86 12.04 18.93 -2.76
CA ASP A 86 10.67 19.31 -3.07
C ASP A 86 9.74 19.00 -1.89
N LYS A 87 8.52 19.52 -1.95
CA LYS A 87 7.48 19.30 -0.94
C LYS A 87 6.14 19.07 -1.60
N ILE A 88 5.27 18.36 -0.90
CA ILE A 88 3.89 18.19 -1.31
C ILE A 88 3.15 19.49 -1.10
N LYS A 89 2.64 20.06 -2.19
CA LYS A 89 1.74 21.21 -2.21
C LYS A 89 0.31 20.81 -1.88
N SER A 90 -0.15 19.68 -2.43
CA SER A 90 -1.48 19.15 -2.14
C SER A 90 -1.56 17.65 -2.40
N LEU A 91 -2.31 16.94 -1.56
CA LEU A 91 -2.70 15.55 -1.76
C LEU A 91 -4.23 15.47 -1.68
N THR A 92 -4.86 14.90 -2.70
CA THR A 92 -6.31 14.78 -2.78
C THR A 92 -6.73 13.34 -3.04
N PHE A 93 -7.84 12.93 -2.42
CA PHE A 93 -8.55 11.70 -2.76
C PHE A 93 -9.81 12.06 -3.56
N PRO A 94 -10.15 11.29 -4.61
CA PRO A 94 -11.45 11.39 -5.27
C PRO A 94 -12.62 11.29 -4.28
N GLU A 95 -13.67 12.06 -4.53
CA GLU A 95 -14.85 12.15 -3.65
C GLU A 95 -15.58 10.80 -3.47
N GLU A 96 -15.59 9.97 -4.51
CA GLU A 96 -16.17 8.62 -4.47
C GLU A 96 -15.50 7.72 -3.43
N LEU A 97 -14.17 7.84 -3.28
CA LEU A 97 -13.43 7.12 -2.25
C LEU A 97 -13.78 7.68 -0.87
N LEU A 98 -13.80 9.01 -0.70
CA LEU A 98 -14.08 9.67 0.59
C LEU A 98 -15.49 9.39 1.13
N SER A 99 -16.45 9.18 0.23
CA SER A 99 -17.84 8.83 0.54
C SER A 99 -18.08 7.33 0.73
N ASN A 100 -17.05 6.49 0.57
CA ASN A 100 -17.14 5.05 0.78
C ASN A 100 -17.62 4.72 2.20
N ASN A 101 -18.72 3.97 2.30
CA ASN A 101 -19.35 3.60 3.56
C ASN A 101 -19.45 2.08 3.67
N VAL A 102 -18.46 1.48 4.31
CA VAL A 102 -18.35 0.02 4.43
C VAL A 102 -19.04 -0.44 5.70
N SER A 103 -20.06 -1.31 5.57
CA SER A 103 -20.81 -1.81 6.72
C SER A 103 -20.95 -3.33 6.78
N GLY A 104 -20.95 -3.86 8.01
CA GLY A 104 -21.23 -5.26 8.32
C GLY A 104 -20.14 -6.28 7.89
N LYS A 105 -20.33 -7.54 8.31
CA LYS A 105 -19.39 -8.65 8.05
C LYS A 105 -19.14 -8.93 6.56
N ARG A 106 -20.12 -8.59 5.71
CA ARG A 106 -20.04 -8.76 4.24
C ARG A 106 -19.52 -7.53 3.51
N LYS A 107 -19.06 -6.49 4.23
CA LYS A 107 -18.53 -5.24 3.66
C LYS A 107 -19.51 -4.63 2.64
N ARG A 108 -20.79 -4.58 3.02
CA ARG A 108 -21.87 -4.04 2.16
C ARG A 108 -21.54 -2.59 1.83
N ASN A 109 -21.81 -2.21 0.59
CA ASN A 109 -21.55 -0.89 0.00
C ASN A 109 -20.07 -0.52 -0.11
N ALA A 110 -19.15 -1.47 0.06
CA ALA A 110 -17.75 -1.20 -0.22
C ALA A 110 -17.57 -0.91 -1.72
N LEU A 111 -16.92 0.21 -2.01
CA LEU A 111 -16.57 0.61 -3.36
C LEU A 111 -15.62 -0.42 -3.98
N LYS A 112 -15.99 -0.95 -5.15
CA LYS A 112 -15.12 -1.83 -5.92
C LYS A 112 -14.18 -0.97 -6.78
N LEU A 113 -12.88 -1.18 -6.61
CA LEU A 113 -11.84 -0.57 -7.42
C LEU A 113 -11.21 -1.61 -8.32
N ASN A 114 -10.84 -1.21 -9.53
CA ASN A 114 -9.97 -1.99 -10.42
C ASN A 114 -8.52 -1.60 -10.14
N TYR A 115 -7.57 -2.42 -10.61
CA TYR A 115 -6.15 -2.13 -10.39
C TYR A 115 -5.68 -0.76 -10.90
N ASN A 116 -6.30 -0.24 -11.97
CA ASN A 116 -5.98 1.07 -12.55
C ASN A 116 -6.81 2.22 -11.96
N SER A 117 -7.70 1.96 -11.01
CA SER A 117 -8.49 3.01 -10.36
C SER A 117 -7.57 3.98 -9.63
N LYS A 118 -7.72 5.28 -9.92
CA LYS A 118 -6.98 6.35 -9.24
C LYS A 118 -7.45 6.46 -7.79
N ILE A 119 -6.51 6.33 -6.86
CA ILE A 119 -6.70 6.50 -5.42
C ILE A 119 -6.45 7.94 -5.01
N SER A 120 -5.38 8.56 -5.50
CA SER A 120 -4.98 9.89 -5.06
C SER A 120 -4.19 10.59 -6.14
N THR A 121 -4.23 11.92 -6.11
CA THR A 121 -3.32 12.78 -6.88
C THR A 121 -2.50 13.60 -5.90
N ILE A 122 -1.19 13.59 -6.10
CA ILE A 122 -0.23 14.38 -5.32
C ILE A 122 0.40 15.40 -6.25
N VAL A 123 0.33 16.67 -5.85
CA VAL A 123 0.97 17.78 -6.57
C VAL A 123 2.08 18.32 -5.70
N MET A 124 3.28 18.42 -6.26
CA MET A 124 4.45 18.97 -5.61
C MET A 124 4.52 20.49 -5.75
N GLU A 125 5.33 21.17 -4.95
CA GLU A 125 5.57 22.62 -5.06
C GLU A 125 6.20 22.99 -6.41
N SER A 126 7.04 22.12 -6.95
CA SER A 126 7.60 22.22 -8.32
C SER A 126 6.55 22.15 -9.43
N GLY A 127 5.34 21.67 -9.14
CA GLY A 127 4.28 21.43 -10.12
C GLY A 127 4.26 20.01 -10.70
N ILE A 128 5.24 19.17 -10.37
CA ILE A 128 5.22 17.74 -10.72
C ILE A 128 4.00 17.09 -10.06
N THR A 129 3.31 16.21 -10.80
CA THR A 129 2.11 15.53 -10.33
C THR A 129 2.29 14.02 -10.39
N TYR A 130 1.91 13.34 -9.31
CA TYR A 130 1.92 11.88 -9.18
C TYR A 130 0.49 11.38 -8.98
N ASP A 131 0.06 10.46 -9.84
CA ASP A 131 -1.18 9.72 -9.64
C ASP A 131 -0.88 8.39 -8.94
N ILE A 132 -1.57 8.16 -7.84
CA ILE A 132 -1.53 6.91 -7.09
C ILE A 132 -2.71 6.05 -7.53
N LEU A 133 -2.46 4.85 -8.01
CA LEU A 133 -3.46 3.88 -8.45
C LEU A 133 -3.66 2.76 -7.42
N ALA A 134 -4.75 2.02 -7.55
CA ALA A 134 -5.06 0.90 -6.68
C ALA A 134 -4.03 -0.21 -6.70
N GLY A 135 -3.47 -0.54 -7.87
CA GLY A 135 -2.56 -1.67 -8.04
C GLY A 135 -3.16 -3.01 -7.61
N VAL A 136 -4.45 -3.11 -7.33
CA VAL A 136 -5.17 -4.36 -7.12
C VAL A 136 -6.63 -4.15 -7.44
N THR A 137 -7.27 -5.18 -7.97
CA THR A 137 -8.73 -5.22 -8.07
C THR A 137 -9.32 -5.70 -6.73
N GLY A 138 -10.24 -4.94 -6.15
CA GLY A 138 -10.77 -5.26 -4.83
C GLY A 138 -11.82 -4.29 -4.32
N PHE A 139 -12.12 -4.41 -3.03
CA PHE A 139 -13.08 -3.55 -2.33
C PHE A 139 -12.35 -2.63 -1.36
N LEU A 140 -12.60 -1.33 -1.47
CA LEU A 140 -12.04 -0.32 -0.56
C LEU A 140 -12.60 -0.53 0.85
N LEU A 141 -11.72 -0.65 1.84
CA LEU A 141 -12.09 -0.76 3.24
C LEU A 141 -11.82 0.51 4.03
N GLU A 142 -10.68 1.15 3.77
CA GLU A 142 -10.21 2.29 4.54
C GLU A 142 -9.35 3.22 3.68
N ILE A 143 -9.39 4.51 4.00
CA ILE A 143 -8.55 5.55 3.40
C ILE A 143 -7.87 6.28 4.55
N ASN A 144 -6.57 6.52 4.40
CA ASN A 144 -5.82 7.32 5.36
C ASN A 144 -6.08 8.83 5.15
N LYS A 145 -7.18 9.32 5.73
CA LYS A 145 -7.56 10.74 5.63
C LYS A 145 -6.52 11.69 6.26
N SER A 146 -5.66 11.20 7.16
CA SER A 146 -4.59 12.02 7.75
C SER A 146 -3.55 12.51 6.73
N LEU A 147 -3.46 11.84 5.58
CA LEU A 147 -2.63 12.30 4.46
C LEU A 147 -3.11 13.63 3.86
N MET A 148 -4.38 14.00 4.02
CA MET A 148 -4.88 15.29 3.55
C MET A 148 -4.43 16.45 4.45
N GLU A 149 -4.12 16.17 5.72
CA GLU A 149 -3.73 17.18 6.70
C GLU A 149 -2.22 17.39 6.73
N ASN A 150 -1.45 16.30 6.79
CA ASN A 150 0.02 16.36 6.96
C ASN A 150 0.76 15.38 6.01
N PRO A 151 0.63 15.51 4.67
CA PRO A 151 1.14 14.53 3.72
C PRO A 151 2.66 14.36 3.78
N ASN A 152 3.42 15.46 3.92
CA ASN A 152 4.89 15.42 3.93
C ASN A 152 5.44 14.56 5.08
N GLU A 153 4.95 14.78 6.30
CA GLU A 153 5.38 14.00 7.47
C GLU A 153 4.90 12.55 7.38
N LYS A 154 3.63 12.35 7.06
CA LYS A 154 2.99 11.03 7.07
C LYS A 154 3.54 10.08 6.01
N LEU A 155 3.90 10.58 4.83
CA LEU A 155 4.45 9.75 3.74
C LEU A 155 5.92 9.38 3.96
N ILE A 156 6.67 10.18 4.72
CA ILE A 156 8.04 9.83 5.13
C ILE A 156 8.01 8.78 6.24
N ASP A 157 7.04 8.88 7.15
CA ASP A 157 6.84 7.90 8.21
C ASP A 157 6.31 6.58 7.66
N LYS A 158 6.62 5.46 8.34
CA LYS A 158 6.07 4.12 8.04
C LYS A 158 4.53 4.00 8.19
N ASN A 159 3.83 5.12 8.43
CA ASN A 159 2.38 5.25 8.52
C ASN A 159 1.73 5.84 7.26
N GLY A 160 2.50 6.11 6.21
CA GLY A 160 2.08 6.74 4.96
C GLY A 160 1.31 5.85 3.98
N TYR A 161 0.43 4.98 4.45
CA TYR A 161 -0.43 4.21 3.54
C TYR A 161 -1.57 5.08 3.00
N PHE A 162 -2.03 4.80 1.78
CA PHE A 162 -3.14 5.52 1.16
C PHE A 162 -4.47 4.84 1.47
N VAL A 163 -4.56 3.53 1.20
CA VAL A 163 -5.78 2.75 1.40
C VAL A 163 -5.49 1.34 1.88
N ILE A 164 -6.51 0.74 2.51
CA ILE A 164 -6.60 -0.69 2.76
C ILE A 164 -7.73 -1.26 1.92
N MET A 165 -7.46 -2.34 1.21
CA MET A 165 -8.40 -3.00 0.31
C MET A 165 -8.55 -4.48 0.65
N LYS A 166 -9.75 -5.02 0.46
CA LYS A 166 -9.98 -6.47 0.36
C LYS A 166 -9.79 -6.88 -1.09
N VAL A 167 -8.72 -7.60 -1.39
CA VAL A 167 -8.44 -8.12 -2.73
C VAL A 167 -9.58 -9.05 -3.15
N TRP A 168 -10.05 -8.87 -4.38
CA TRP A 168 -11.00 -9.77 -5.00
C TRP A 168 -10.25 -10.95 -5.62
N ILE A 169 -10.49 -12.15 -5.08
CA ILE A 169 -9.87 -13.38 -5.56
C ILE A 169 -10.93 -14.20 -6.28
N ASN A 170 -10.70 -14.51 -7.55
CA ASN A 170 -11.49 -15.49 -8.26
C ASN A 170 -10.92 -16.89 -7.99
N ARG A 171 -11.47 -17.61 -7.02
CA ARG A 171 -10.94 -18.92 -6.55
C ARG A 171 -11.06 -20.07 -7.57
N GLY A 172 -11.46 -19.77 -8.82
CA GLY A 172 -11.49 -20.71 -9.94
C GLY A 172 -10.38 -20.50 -10.98
N SER A 173 -9.55 -19.46 -10.83
CA SER A 173 -8.34 -19.24 -11.61
C SER A 173 -7.14 -19.24 -10.66
N ASP A 174 -6.09 -19.99 -10.98
CA ASP A 174 -4.82 -20.00 -10.21
C ASP A 174 -4.11 -18.62 -10.21
N ASP A 175 -4.67 -17.66 -10.95
CA ASP A 175 -4.22 -16.28 -10.98
C ASP A 175 -4.83 -15.50 -9.82
N TYR A 176 -4.01 -15.28 -8.79
CA TYR A 176 -4.00 -13.95 -8.20
C TYR A 176 -3.74 -12.95 -9.33
N ASP A 177 -4.58 -11.93 -9.49
CA ASP A 177 -4.43 -10.84 -10.48
C ASP A 177 -3.20 -9.95 -10.22
N PHE A 178 -2.23 -10.44 -9.43
CA PHE A 178 -0.87 -9.92 -9.33
C PHE A 178 0.03 -10.41 -10.48
N SER A 179 -0.52 -11.02 -11.54
CA SER A 179 0.26 -11.72 -12.58
C SER A 179 0.91 -10.80 -13.62
N LYS A 180 0.57 -9.50 -13.66
CA LYS A 180 1.23 -8.39 -14.38
C LYS A 180 0.52 -7.06 -14.03
N PRO A 181 1.17 -5.89 -13.91
CA PRO A 181 2.60 -5.57 -14.08
C PRO A 181 3.42 -5.73 -12.78
N TYR A 182 2.94 -6.56 -11.86
CA TYR A 182 3.54 -6.64 -10.52
C TYR A 182 4.80 -7.48 -10.55
N TYR A 183 5.76 -7.07 -9.74
CA TYR A 183 6.88 -7.90 -9.39
C TYR A 183 6.85 -8.14 -7.89
N LYS A 184 6.94 -9.42 -7.51
CA LYS A 184 7.06 -9.83 -6.11
C LYS A 184 8.47 -9.52 -5.66
N ALA A 185 8.63 -8.56 -4.75
CA ALA A 185 9.91 -8.32 -4.11
C ALA A 185 10.15 -9.47 -3.13
N VAL A 186 10.99 -10.44 -3.50
CA VAL A 186 11.39 -11.51 -2.60
C VAL A 186 12.45 -10.95 -1.66
N CYS A 187 12.04 -10.71 -0.42
CA CYS A 187 12.81 -10.49 0.81
C CYS A 187 13.96 -9.46 0.74
N PHE A 188 13.85 -8.41 1.58
CA PHE A 188 15.05 -7.73 2.09
C PHE A 188 15.82 -8.75 2.94
N ASP A 189 16.84 -9.37 2.34
CA ASP A 189 17.76 -10.24 3.06
C ASP A 189 18.62 -9.35 3.96
N GLU A 190 18.43 -9.41 5.28
CA GLU A 190 19.23 -8.68 6.28
C GLU A 190 20.73 -9.11 6.29
N ASN A 191 21.15 -9.98 5.38
CA ASN A 191 22.50 -10.54 5.28
C ASN A 191 23.34 -10.08 4.07
N LYS A 192 22.94 -9.03 3.33
CA LYS A 192 23.85 -8.42 2.34
C LYS A 192 24.36 -7.06 2.80
N ASN A 193 25.45 -7.11 3.57
CA ASN A 193 26.42 -6.01 3.62
C ASN A 193 26.99 -5.79 2.22
N LEU A 194 26.88 -4.57 1.70
CA LEU A 194 27.74 -3.99 0.67
C LEU A 194 27.95 -2.51 1.02
#